data_AF-A0A955EWJ6-F1
#
_entry.id   AF-A0A955EWJ6-F1
#
_cell.length_a   1.000
_cell.length_b   1.000
_cell.length_c   1.000
_cell.angle_alpha   90.00
_cell.angle_beta   90.00
_cell.angle_gamma   90.00
#
_symmetry.space_group_name_H-M   'P 1'
#
loop_
_entity.id
_entity.type
_entity.pdbx_description
1 polymer ?
#
loop_
_entity_poly.entity_id
_entity_poly.type
_entity_poly.pdbx_seq_one_letter_code
_entity_poly.pdbx_strand_id
1 'polypeptide(L)'
;MPPGQNDNPRAPADARTGVPLPLAPVYDLSNMKPQAIQEHHLWYPRLSPQLRTLGGMALRVSLIQKVHMQYHNQGKEKAFHHIFGPGVKVPEDIREQVGLCVVQAAGYLPDMVVDTSHGEPLVRAMKTWERNRLQKPDQFVSPSYRQVVSYRNKWLPEAKLCHAKSVLIDNLKSQSELSYRDLHYGYDALKKLFTDYLTDILQQNKNRDLKRFTSTKCYASGLRAIEDAVSIAARQATVGGLPLNLVYKNLQSEGMLHPKMLGSAEAMLLYKIGNESGRRLMLDGLYDQMQSA
;
A
#
# COMPACT_ATOMS: atom_id res chain seq x y z
N MET A 1 14.51 -25.49 7.83
CA MET A 1 14.03 -26.75 7.22
C MET A 1 14.95 -27.08 6.06
N PRO A 2 15.29 -28.36 5.83
CA PRO A 2 16.13 -28.78 4.72
C PRO A 2 15.36 -28.66 3.39
N PRO A 3 16.06 -28.54 2.24
CA PRO A 3 15.46 -28.25 0.95
C PRO A 3 14.94 -29.55 0.30
N GLY A 4 13.73 -29.95 0.67
CA GLY A 4 12.87 -30.78 -0.18
C GLY A 4 11.96 -29.84 -0.97
N GLN A 5 11.80 -30.09 -2.27
CA GLN A 5 10.83 -29.38 -3.12
C GLN A 5 9.45 -29.51 -2.48
N ASN A 6 8.97 -28.47 -1.82
CA ASN A 6 7.57 -28.38 -1.42
C ASN A 6 6.76 -28.21 -2.71
N ASP A 7 6.02 -29.23 -3.12
CA ASP A 7 4.99 -29.19 -4.17
C ASP A 7 3.77 -28.33 -3.78
N ASN A 8 3.94 -27.42 -2.82
CA ASN A 8 2.91 -26.52 -2.38
C ASN A 8 2.46 -25.63 -3.54
N PRO A 9 1.15 -25.48 -3.78
CA PRO A 9 0.65 -24.60 -4.84
C PRO A 9 1.07 -23.15 -4.58
N ARG A 10 1.17 -22.36 -5.66
CA ARG A 10 1.29 -20.90 -5.53
C ARG A 10 0.03 -20.31 -4.91
N ALA A 11 0.18 -19.22 -4.18
CA ALA A 11 -0.98 -18.46 -3.75
C ALA A 11 -1.79 -18.00 -4.96
N PRO A 12 -3.12 -18.02 -4.89
CA PRO A 12 -3.96 -17.54 -5.97
C PRO A 12 -3.90 -16.01 -6.06
N ALA A 13 -4.06 -15.51 -7.26
CA ALA A 13 -4.12 -14.09 -7.57
C ALA A 13 -5.35 -13.80 -8.43
N ASP A 14 -5.80 -12.55 -8.39
CA ASP A 14 -6.82 -12.03 -9.27
C ASP A 14 -6.34 -12.11 -10.72
N ALA A 15 -7.09 -12.81 -11.57
CA ALA A 15 -6.69 -13.06 -12.96
C ALA A 15 -6.59 -11.75 -13.78
N ARG A 16 -7.37 -10.73 -13.40
CA ARG A 16 -7.41 -9.45 -14.09
C ARG A 16 -6.17 -8.59 -13.79
N THR A 17 -5.79 -8.51 -12.52
CA THR A 17 -4.76 -7.56 -12.08
C THR A 17 -3.45 -8.21 -11.67
N GLY A 18 -3.44 -9.50 -11.35
CA GLY A 18 -2.30 -10.18 -10.73
C GLY A 18 -2.15 -9.89 -9.23
N VAL A 19 -3.05 -9.11 -8.63
CA VAL A 19 -3.05 -8.84 -7.18
C VAL A 19 -3.38 -10.15 -6.43
N PRO A 20 -2.57 -10.55 -5.42
CA PRO A 20 -2.87 -11.74 -4.63
C PRO A 20 -4.26 -11.64 -3.97
N LEU A 21 -4.96 -12.77 -3.91
CA LEU A 21 -6.27 -12.81 -3.27
C LEU A 21 -6.11 -12.69 -1.74
N PRO A 22 -6.91 -11.84 -1.07
CA PRO A 22 -6.86 -11.72 0.39
C PRO A 22 -7.46 -12.97 1.07
N LEU A 23 -7.10 -13.16 2.33
CA LEU A 23 -7.72 -14.18 3.17
C LEU A 23 -9.14 -13.75 3.54
N ALA A 24 -10.09 -14.68 3.48
CA ALA A 24 -11.43 -14.45 3.98
C ALA A 24 -11.37 -14.10 5.48
N PRO A 25 -11.92 -12.97 5.93
CA PRO A 25 -12.00 -12.67 7.35
C PRO A 25 -12.83 -13.74 8.07
N VAL A 26 -12.28 -14.41 9.08
CA VAL A 26 -13.00 -15.49 9.79
C VAL A 26 -13.70 -14.98 11.06
N TYR A 27 -13.12 -13.98 11.73
CA TYR A 27 -13.60 -13.49 13.04
C TYR A 27 -13.39 -12.00 13.20
N ASP A 28 -14.22 -11.31 14.01
CA ASP A 28 -13.90 -9.94 14.46
C ASP A 28 -12.64 -9.95 15.33
N LEU A 29 -11.59 -9.29 14.83
CA LEU A 29 -10.30 -9.22 15.51
C LEU A 29 -10.31 -8.20 16.66
N SER A 30 -11.36 -7.37 16.81
CA SER A 30 -11.48 -6.36 17.89
C SER A 30 -11.31 -6.95 19.29
N ASN A 31 -11.83 -8.16 19.49
CA ASN A 31 -11.92 -8.81 20.79
C ASN A 31 -10.77 -9.81 21.03
N MET A 32 -9.83 -9.91 20.09
CA MET A 32 -8.71 -10.84 20.20
C MET A 32 -7.53 -10.20 20.91
N LYS A 33 -6.79 -11.03 21.66
CA LYS A 33 -5.52 -10.61 22.26
C LYS A 33 -4.55 -10.23 21.13
N PRO A 34 -3.78 -9.12 21.25
CA PRO A 34 -2.85 -8.69 20.20
C PRO A 34 -1.88 -9.77 19.74
N GLN A 35 -1.48 -10.69 20.63
CA GLN A 35 -0.56 -11.79 20.30
C GLN A 35 -1.18 -12.80 19.33
N ALA A 36 -2.51 -12.86 19.22
CA ALA A 36 -3.22 -13.77 18.32
C ALA A 36 -3.41 -13.20 16.90
N ILE A 37 -3.06 -11.92 16.69
CA ILE A 37 -3.22 -11.21 15.42
C ILE A 37 -1.84 -11.04 14.79
N GLN A 38 -1.74 -11.29 13.48
CA GLN A 38 -0.51 -11.12 12.72
C GLN A 38 -0.76 -10.36 11.42
N GLU A 39 0.32 -9.76 10.92
CA GLU A 39 0.37 -9.09 9.63
C GLU A 39 0.64 -10.10 8.52
N HIS A 40 -0.35 -10.25 7.66
CA HIS A 40 -0.30 -11.05 6.46
C HIS A 40 0.08 -10.20 5.26
N HIS A 41 1.31 -10.37 4.82
CA HIS A 41 1.78 -9.82 3.56
C HIS A 41 1.32 -10.72 2.43
N LEU A 42 0.51 -10.15 1.54
CA LEU A 42 -0.01 -10.84 0.35
C LEU A 42 1.10 -11.20 -0.65
N TRP A 43 2.17 -10.40 -0.69
CA TRP A 43 3.38 -10.69 -1.45
C TRP A 43 4.48 -11.29 -0.54
N TYR A 44 4.78 -12.57 -0.72
CA TYR A 44 5.75 -13.37 0.03
C TYR A 44 6.25 -14.51 -0.90
N PRO A 45 7.29 -15.31 -0.56
CA PRO A 45 8.04 -15.39 0.70
C PRO A 45 9.15 -14.35 0.82
N ARG A 46 9.49 -13.93 2.07
CA ARG A 46 10.58 -12.96 2.37
C ARG A 46 11.94 -13.35 1.77
N LEU A 47 12.15 -14.64 1.51
CA LEU A 47 13.39 -15.15 0.93
C LEU A 47 13.48 -14.97 -0.59
N SER A 48 12.37 -14.64 -1.26
CA SER A 48 12.39 -14.28 -2.69
C SER A 48 13.36 -13.11 -2.92
N PRO A 49 14.35 -13.27 -3.81
CA PRO A 49 15.28 -12.20 -4.18
C PRO A 49 14.54 -10.95 -4.68
N GLN A 50 13.44 -11.12 -5.40
CA GLN A 50 12.62 -10.02 -5.92
C GLN A 50 12.04 -9.16 -4.77
N LEU A 51 11.62 -9.78 -3.66
CA LEU A 51 11.14 -9.06 -2.48
C LEU A 51 12.25 -8.42 -1.63
N ARG A 52 13.53 -8.57 -2.02
CA ARG A 52 14.65 -7.81 -1.42
C ARG A 52 14.97 -6.52 -2.18
N THR A 53 14.38 -6.34 -3.36
CA THR A 53 14.44 -5.08 -4.11
C THR A 53 13.49 -4.05 -3.49
N LEU A 54 13.71 -2.77 -3.79
CA LEU A 54 12.82 -1.70 -3.34
C LEU A 54 11.38 -1.92 -3.83
N GLY A 55 11.18 -2.27 -5.11
CA GLY A 55 9.85 -2.49 -5.67
C GLY A 55 9.16 -3.74 -5.12
N GLY A 56 9.89 -4.82 -4.87
CA GLY A 56 9.35 -5.97 -4.17
C GLY A 56 8.99 -5.68 -2.70
N MET A 57 9.82 -4.91 -1.99
CA MET A 57 9.48 -4.46 -0.64
C MET A 57 8.25 -3.55 -0.62
N ALA A 58 8.14 -2.64 -1.60
CA ALA A 58 6.97 -1.80 -1.77
C ALA A 58 5.70 -2.62 -2.02
N LEU A 59 5.74 -3.64 -2.90
CA LEU A 59 4.65 -4.57 -3.11
C LEU A 59 4.24 -5.29 -1.81
N ARG A 60 5.23 -5.83 -1.09
CA ARG A 60 5.00 -6.53 0.20
C ARG A 60 4.24 -5.67 1.22
N VAL A 61 4.44 -4.37 1.16
CA VAL A 61 3.81 -3.42 2.09
C VAL A 61 2.71 -2.58 1.44
N SER A 62 2.35 -2.83 0.18
CA SER A 62 1.26 -2.13 -0.50
C SER A 62 -0.11 -2.72 -0.19
N LEU A 63 -0.19 -3.87 0.47
CA LEU A 63 -1.43 -4.40 1.02
C LEU A 63 -1.14 -5.43 2.13
N ILE A 64 -1.25 -5.02 3.40
CA ILE A 64 -0.95 -5.89 4.56
C ILE A 64 -2.21 -6.21 5.32
N GLN A 65 -2.66 -7.46 5.29
CA GLN A 65 -3.87 -7.89 5.96
C GLN A 65 -3.65 -8.25 7.43
N LYS A 66 -4.49 -7.79 8.37
CA LYS A 66 -4.51 -8.37 9.73
C LYS A 66 -5.31 -9.66 9.76
N VAL A 67 -4.70 -10.72 10.28
CA VAL A 67 -5.31 -12.05 10.31
C VAL A 67 -5.01 -12.76 11.62
N HIS A 68 -5.86 -13.71 12.01
CA HIS A 68 -5.57 -14.57 13.16
C HIS A 68 -4.42 -15.53 12.84
N MET A 69 -3.48 -15.69 13.77
CA MET A 69 -2.24 -16.45 13.57
C MET A 69 -2.46 -17.90 13.12
N GLN A 70 -3.56 -18.53 13.53
CA GLN A 70 -3.92 -19.88 13.13
C GLN A 70 -4.13 -20.02 11.62
N TYR A 71 -4.66 -19.00 10.95
CA TYR A 71 -4.86 -19.00 9.49
C TYR A 71 -3.69 -18.41 8.73
N HIS A 72 -2.77 -17.74 9.45
CA HIS A 72 -1.58 -17.15 8.85
C HIS A 72 -0.44 -18.15 8.71
N ASN A 73 0.12 -18.61 9.83
CA ASN A 73 1.36 -19.40 9.87
C ASN A 73 1.42 -20.46 11.00
N GLN A 74 0.46 -20.49 11.94
CA GLN A 74 0.52 -21.43 13.08
C GLN A 74 -0.41 -22.63 12.96
N GLY A 75 -1.47 -22.57 12.14
CA GLY A 75 -2.31 -23.73 11.88
C GLY A 75 -1.57 -24.74 11.00
N LYS A 76 -1.16 -25.89 11.52
CA LYS A 76 -0.39 -26.89 10.77
C LYS A 76 -0.94 -27.16 9.37
N GLU A 77 -2.24 -27.45 9.27
CA GLU A 77 -2.92 -27.81 8.01
C GLU A 77 -3.82 -26.69 7.44
N LYS A 78 -3.98 -25.59 8.19
CA LYS A 78 -4.92 -24.50 7.85
C LYS A 78 -4.23 -23.16 7.63
N ALA A 79 -2.93 -23.06 7.90
CA ALA A 79 -2.18 -21.84 7.72
C ALA A 79 -1.90 -21.60 6.23
N PHE A 80 -2.26 -20.41 5.77
CA PHE A 80 -2.05 -19.97 4.41
C PHE A 80 -0.59 -20.12 3.95
N HIS A 81 0.39 -19.73 4.77
CA HIS A 81 1.81 -19.87 4.41
C HIS A 81 2.31 -21.32 4.34
N HIS A 82 1.64 -22.26 5.01
CA HIS A 82 1.95 -23.68 4.87
C HIS A 82 1.41 -24.24 3.56
N ILE A 83 0.21 -23.81 3.15
CA ILE A 83 -0.46 -24.36 1.98
C ILE A 83 0.06 -23.70 0.71
N PHE A 84 0.21 -22.38 0.72
CA PHE A 84 0.65 -21.59 -0.41
C PHE A 84 2.11 -21.14 -0.28
N GLY A 85 2.99 -22.00 0.21
CA GLY A 85 4.38 -21.63 0.57
C GLY A 85 5.17 -20.79 -0.46
N PRO A 86 5.07 -21.07 -1.78
CA PRO A 86 5.74 -20.27 -2.80
C PRO A 86 5.20 -18.85 -3.02
N GLY A 87 3.99 -18.55 -2.54
CA GLY A 87 3.31 -17.28 -2.77
C GLY A 87 2.96 -17.00 -4.23
N VAL A 88 2.53 -15.76 -4.52
CA VAL A 88 2.26 -15.28 -5.88
C VAL A 88 3.59 -14.94 -6.56
N LYS A 89 3.66 -15.09 -7.90
CA LYS A 89 4.82 -14.63 -8.66
C LYS A 89 4.96 -13.12 -8.52
N VAL A 90 6.11 -12.67 -8.02
CA VAL A 90 6.43 -11.25 -7.91
C VAL A 90 6.84 -10.74 -9.30
N PRO A 91 6.26 -9.64 -9.80
CA PRO A 91 6.69 -9.02 -11.05
C PRO A 91 8.16 -8.63 -11.03
N GLU A 92 8.84 -8.78 -12.15
CA GLU A 92 10.24 -8.37 -12.32
C GLU A 92 10.35 -6.95 -12.91
N ASP A 93 9.36 -6.55 -13.72
CA ASP A 93 9.30 -5.21 -14.32
C ASP A 93 8.87 -4.16 -13.29
N ILE A 94 9.69 -3.13 -13.13
CA ILE A 94 9.41 -1.98 -12.28
C ILE A 94 8.08 -1.29 -12.63
N ARG A 95 7.70 -1.26 -13.92
CA ARG A 95 6.45 -0.64 -14.40
C ARG A 95 5.24 -1.39 -13.87
N GLU A 96 5.33 -2.71 -13.82
CA GLU A 96 4.29 -3.58 -13.27
C GLU A 96 4.24 -3.49 -11.75
N GLN A 97 5.41 -3.45 -11.08
CA GLN A 97 5.49 -3.25 -9.63
C GLN A 97 4.87 -1.92 -9.19
N VAL A 98 5.15 -0.83 -9.92
CA VAL A 98 4.55 0.50 -9.67
C VAL A 98 3.04 0.45 -9.88
N GLY A 99 2.57 -0.13 -10.99
CA GLY A 99 1.14 -0.22 -11.27
C GLY A 99 0.37 -0.98 -10.20
N LEU A 100 0.89 -2.14 -9.78
CA LEU A 100 0.34 -2.95 -8.70
C LEU A 100 0.36 -2.22 -7.34
N CYS A 101 1.45 -1.51 -7.02
CA CYS A 101 1.52 -0.67 -5.83
C CYS A 101 0.45 0.43 -5.84
N VAL A 102 0.20 1.06 -7.00
CA VAL A 102 -0.83 2.12 -7.12
C VAL A 102 -2.24 1.57 -6.91
N VAL A 103 -2.60 0.46 -7.59
CA VAL A 103 -3.96 -0.11 -7.43
C VAL A 103 -4.19 -0.63 -6.02
N GLN A 104 -3.19 -1.29 -5.41
CA GLN A 104 -3.29 -1.76 -4.04
C GLN A 104 -3.36 -0.60 -3.04
N ALA A 105 -2.54 0.45 -3.22
CA ALA A 105 -2.59 1.65 -2.40
C ALA A 105 -3.91 2.43 -2.53
N ALA A 106 -4.63 2.24 -3.64
CA ALA A 106 -5.99 2.74 -3.85
C ALA A 106 -7.07 1.83 -3.22
N GLY A 107 -6.68 0.85 -2.41
CA GLY A 107 -7.59 -0.04 -1.70
C GLY A 107 -8.35 -0.99 -2.62
N TYR A 108 -7.78 -1.33 -3.78
CA TYR A 108 -8.34 -2.37 -4.64
C TYR A 108 -8.46 -3.69 -3.88
N LEU A 109 -9.65 -4.29 -3.92
CA LEU A 109 -9.89 -5.63 -3.41
C LEU A 109 -10.50 -6.51 -4.51
N PRO A 110 -9.86 -7.65 -4.85
CA PRO A 110 -10.43 -8.64 -5.74
C PRO A 110 -11.82 -9.13 -5.28
N ASP A 111 -12.64 -9.59 -6.23
CA ASP A 111 -13.95 -10.19 -5.93
C ASP A 111 -13.85 -11.56 -5.28
N MET A 112 -12.67 -12.17 -5.29
CA MET A 112 -12.41 -13.49 -4.75
C MET A 112 -11.54 -13.42 -3.50
N VAL A 113 -11.73 -14.36 -2.60
CA VAL A 113 -10.94 -14.54 -1.36
C VAL A 113 -10.49 -15.98 -1.22
N VAL A 114 -9.44 -16.17 -0.43
CA VAL A 114 -9.01 -17.50 0.01
C VAL A 114 -9.59 -17.79 1.38
N ASP A 115 -10.48 -18.77 1.46
CA ASP A 115 -11.09 -19.22 2.70
C ASP A 115 -10.35 -20.44 3.27
N THR A 116 -9.72 -20.28 4.42
CA THR A 116 -8.98 -21.33 5.13
C THR A 116 -9.72 -21.85 6.37
N SER A 117 -10.99 -21.48 6.55
CA SER A 117 -11.73 -21.76 7.80
C SER A 117 -12.27 -23.19 7.90
N HIS A 118 -12.52 -23.86 6.77
CA HIS A 118 -13.28 -25.11 6.69
C HIS A 118 -12.47 -26.37 6.29
N GLY A 119 -11.14 -26.35 6.41
CA GLY A 119 -10.28 -27.48 6.01
C GLY A 119 -9.35 -27.08 4.87
N GLU A 120 -9.49 -27.72 3.71
CA GLU A 120 -8.75 -27.34 2.49
C GLU A 120 -9.09 -25.89 2.08
N PRO A 121 -8.11 -25.09 1.63
CA PRO A 121 -8.38 -23.74 1.21
C PRO A 121 -9.26 -23.70 -0.03
N LEU A 122 -10.28 -22.85 0.02
CA LEU A 122 -11.18 -22.63 -1.10
C LEU A 122 -11.06 -21.21 -1.61
N VAL A 123 -10.87 -21.05 -2.93
CA VAL A 123 -11.06 -19.77 -3.60
C VAL A 123 -12.54 -19.59 -3.89
N ARG A 124 -13.14 -18.52 -3.35
CA ARG A 124 -14.58 -18.25 -3.51
C ARG A 124 -14.86 -16.76 -3.62
N ALA A 125 -16.05 -16.42 -4.07
CA ALA A 125 -16.52 -15.04 -4.07
C ALA A 125 -16.51 -14.44 -2.65
N MET A 126 -16.07 -13.19 -2.58
CA MET A 126 -16.07 -12.36 -1.38
C MET A 126 -17.51 -11.98 -1.02
N LYS A 127 -17.93 -12.26 0.21
CA LYS A 127 -19.23 -11.83 0.71
C LYS A 127 -19.22 -10.33 0.96
N THR A 128 -20.37 -9.66 0.85
CA THR A 128 -20.49 -8.21 1.05
C THR A 128 -19.94 -7.75 2.40
N TRP A 129 -20.18 -8.51 3.47
CA TRP A 129 -19.67 -8.16 4.80
C TRP A 129 -18.14 -8.31 4.91
N GLU A 130 -17.54 -9.27 4.20
CA GLU A 130 -16.09 -9.48 4.12
C GLU A 130 -15.44 -8.30 3.39
N ARG A 131 -16.03 -7.89 2.25
CA ARG A 131 -15.62 -6.68 1.52
C ARG A 131 -15.72 -5.45 2.41
N ASN A 132 -16.88 -5.23 3.01
CA ASN A 132 -17.12 -4.09 3.89
C ASN A 132 -16.12 -4.04 5.05
N ARG A 133 -15.66 -5.19 5.52
CA ARG A 133 -14.67 -5.27 6.58
C ARG A 133 -13.28 -4.92 6.09
N LEU A 134 -12.84 -5.55 5.00
CA LEU A 134 -11.51 -5.31 4.42
C LEU A 134 -11.37 -3.86 3.92
N GLN A 135 -12.44 -3.26 3.41
CA GLN A 135 -12.45 -1.87 2.94
C GLN A 135 -12.60 -0.83 4.05
N LYS A 136 -12.82 -1.21 5.31
CA LYS A 136 -13.03 -0.22 6.37
C LYS A 136 -11.71 0.38 6.86
N PRO A 137 -11.56 1.72 6.80
CA PRO A 137 -10.49 2.40 7.48
C PRO A 137 -10.42 2.00 8.96
N ASP A 138 -9.24 2.00 9.59
CA ASP A 138 -9.09 1.71 11.01
C ASP A 138 -10.09 2.55 11.80
N GLN A 139 -10.94 1.92 12.61
CA GLN A 139 -11.34 2.60 13.83
C GLN A 139 -10.10 2.54 14.70
N PHE A 140 -9.28 3.57 14.52
CA PHE A 140 -8.09 3.92 15.26
C PHE A 140 -7.99 3.18 16.59
N VAL A 141 -6.88 2.51 16.87
CA VAL A 141 -6.54 2.04 18.22
C VAL A 141 -6.84 3.20 19.17
N SER A 142 -7.89 3.06 20.00
CA SER A 142 -8.30 4.11 20.92
C SER A 142 -7.04 4.57 21.67
N PRO A 143 -6.64 5.86 21.59
CA PRO A 143 -5.36 6.31 22.12
C PRO A 143 -5.25 5.88 23.58
N SER A 144 -4.09 5.34 23.95
CA SER A 144 -3.86 4.89 25.31
C SER A 144 -4.05 6.04 26.28
N TYR A 145 -4.39 5.74 27.53
CA TYR A 145 -4.56 6.77 28.57
C TYR A 145 -3.34 7.72 28.65
N ARG A 146 -2.12 7.19 28.53
CA ARG A 146 -0.88 7.99 28.52
C ARG A 146 -0.82 8.95 27.33
N GLN A 147 -1.22 8.52 26.13
CA GLN A 147 -1.28 9.39 24.95
C GLN A 147 -2.35 10.47 25.11
N VAL A 148 -3.53 10.14 25.66
CA VAL A 148 -4.59 11.12 25.94
C VAL A 148 -4.11 12.17 26.96
N VAL A 149 -3.44 11.74 28.03
CA VAL A 149 -2.89 12.66 29.05
C VAL A 149 -1.80 13.54 28.47
N SER A 150 -0.85 12.95 27.71
CA SER A 150 0.23 13.71 27.07
C SER A 150 -0.32 14.74 26.08
N TYR A 151 -1.29 14.35 25.27
CA TYR A 151 -1.95 15.23 24.31
C TYR A 151 -2.75 16.35 24.99
N ARG A 152 -3.55 16.03 26.02
CA ARG A 152 -4.26 17.02 26.84
C ARG A 152 -3.28 18.03 27.41
N ASN A 153 -2.24 17.57 28.12
CA ASN A 153 -1.29 18.45 28.80
C ASN A 153 -0.58 19.38 27.82
N LYS A 154 -0.28 18.89 26.61
CA LYS A 154 0.44 19.66 25.60
C LYS A 154 -0.44 20.65 24.84
N TRP A 155 -1.69 20.29 24.53
CA TRP A 155 -2.51 21.03 23.56
C TRP A 155 -3.86 21.52 24.08
N LEU A 156 -4.39 20.92 25.15
CA LEU A 156 -5.71 21.20 25.72
C LEU A 156 -5.68 21.11 27.27
N PRO A 157 -4.82 21.88 27.98
CA PRO A 157 -4.53 21.65 29.41
C PRO A 157 -5.77 21.74 30.31
N GLU A 158 -6.72 22.62 29.97
CA GLU A 158 -7.96 22.84 30.72
C GLU A 158 -9.09 21.84 30.37
N ALA A 159 -8.90 20.99 29.36
CA ALA A 159 -9.93 20.05 28.92
C ALA A 159 -10.01 18.80 29.82
N LYS A 160 -11.24 18.31 30.05
CA LYS A 160 -11.45 16.97 30.63
C LYS A 160 -10.85 15.90 29.71
N LEU A 161 -10.34 14.81 30.29
CA LEU A 161 -9.68 13.73 29.53
C LEU A 161 -10.58 13.10 28.47
N CYS A 162 -11.89 13.01 28.70
CA CYS A 162 -12.84 12.50 27.70
C CYS A 162 -12.91 13.41 26.47
N HIS A 163 -12.91 14.74 26.65
CA HIS A 163 -12.90 15.70 25.57
C HIS A 163 -11.56 15.69 24.82
N ALA A 164 -10.44 15.67 25.55
CA ALA A 164 -9.11 15.56 24.94
C ALA A 164 -8.93 14.25 24.16
N LYS A 165 -9.53 13.14 24.62
CA LYS A 165 -9.56 11.87 23.88
C LYS A 165 -10.34 12.01 22.58
N SER A 166 -11.51 12.63 22.59
CA SER A 166 -12.30 12.86 21.37
C SER A 166 -11.56 13.73 20.36
N VAL A 167 -10.99 14.86 20.80
CA VAL A 167 -10.22 15.75 19.92
C VAL A 167 -8.93 15.08 19.42
N LEU A 168 -8.24 14.31 20.25
CA LEU A 168 -7.09 13.51 19.82
C LEU A 168 -7.51 12.49 18.77
N ILE A 169 -8.62 11.79 18.97
CA ILE A 169 -9.16 10.86 17.98
C ILE A 169 -9.49 11.59 16.68
N ASP A 170 -10.10 12.77 16.73
CA ASP A 170 -10.46 13.52 15.54
C ASP A 170 -9.25 14.12 14.83
N ASN A 171 -8.22 14.54 15.57
CA ASN A 171 -6.93 14.94 15.00
C ASN A 171 -6.15 13.76 14.43
N LEU A 172 -6.21 12.60 15.07
CA LEU A 172 -5.63 11.38 14.54
C LEU A 172 -6.38 10.89 13.29
N LYS A 173 -7.70 11.08 13.22
CA LYS A 173 -8.51 10.83 12.00
C LYS A 173 -8.23 11.82 10.89
N SER A 174 -8.02 13.10 11.21
CA SER A 174 -7.71 14.14 10.23
C SER A 174 -6.26 14.08 9.74
N GLN A 175 -5.36 13.55 10.57
CA GLN A 175 -3.97 13.23 10.23
C GLN A 175 -3.83 11.82 9.63
N SER A 176 -4.80 10.92 9.84
CA SER A 176 -4.78 9.59 9.22
C SER A 176 -5.16 9.71 7.75
N GLU A 177 -4.12 9.81 6.93
CA GLU A 177 -4.18 9.43 5.54
C GLU A 177 -4.57 7.94 5.43
N LEU A 178 -5.85 7.68 5.19
CA LEU A 178 -6.40 6.42 4.64
C LEU A 178 -5.77 5.13 5.21
N SER A 179 -5.85 4.90 6.54
CA SER A 179 -5.42 3.61 7.12
C SER A 179 -6.60 2.64 7.17
N TYR A 180 -6.45 1.38 6.75
CA TYR A 180 -7.48 0.34 6.94
C TYR A 180 -7.22 -0.50 8.18
N ARG A 181 -8.33 -0.90 8.84
CA ARG A 181 -8.29 -1.60 10.12
C ARG A 181 -7.54 -2.91 10.00
N ASP A 182 -7.90 -3.63 8.94
CA ASP A 182 -7.38 -4.92 8.57
C ASP A 182 -6.46 -4.81 7.35
N LEU A 183 -6.21 -3.63 6.76
CA LEU A 183 -5.23 -3.40 5.68
C LEU A 183 -4.37 -2.15 5.93
N HIS A 184 -3.07 -2.26 6.01
CA HIS A 184 -2.22 -1.06 6.13
C HIS A 184 -1.07 -1.05 5.12
N TYR A 185 -0.52 0.14 4.88
CA TYR A 185 0.54 0.38 3.91
C TYR A 185 1.86 0.71 4.61
N GLY A 186 2.97 0.15 4.13
CA GLY A 186 4.31 0.59 4.50
C GLY A 186 4.70 1.81 3.66
N TYR A 187 4.33 2.99 4.15
CA TYR A 187 4.45 4.26 3.43
C TYR A 187 5.87 4.55 2.91
N ASP A 188 6.91 4.20 3.66
CA ASP A 188 8.29 4.56 3.32
C ASP A 188 8.79 3.86 2.04
N ALA A 189 8.54 2.56 1.91
CA ALA A 189 8.98 1.81 0.73
C ALA A 189 8.22 2.24 -0.54
N LEU A 190 6.91 2.48 -0.40
CA LEU A 190 6.06 3.01 -1.48
C LEU A 190 6.53 4.39 -1.94
N LYS A 191 6.71 5.30 -0.98
CA LYS A 191 7.18 6.66 -1.25
C LYS A 191 8.54 6.61 -1.95
N LYS A 192 9.48 5.82 -1.43
CA LYS A 192 10.81 5.70 -2.03
C LYS A 192 10.75 5.10 -3.44
N LEU A 193 9.95 4.05 -3.67
CA LEU A 193 9.75 3.47 -5.00
C LEU A 193 9.27 4.53 -5.99
N PHE A 194 8.23 5.28 -5.64
CA PHE A 194 7.66 6.29 -6.54
C PHE A 194 8.59 7.47 -6.75
N THR A 195 9.30 7.92 -5.71
CA THR A 195 10.33 8.95 -5.84
C THR A 195 11.45 8.51 -6.80
N ASP A 196 12.00 7.31 -6.63
CA ASP A 196 13.09 6.81 -7.48
C ASP A 196 12.61 6.63 -8.93
N TYR A 197 11.40 6.08 -9.14
CA TYR A 197 10.82 5.90 -10.46
C TYR A 197 10.54 7.22 -11.19
N LEU A 198 10.00 8.22 -10.49
CA LEU A 198 9.76 9.55 -11.07
C LEU A 198 11.07 10.31 -11.33
N THR A 199 12.08 10.11 -10.49
CA THR A 199 13.42 10.68 -10.70
C THR A 199 14.03 10.15 -11.99
N ASP A 200 13.93 8.85 -12.25
CA ASP A 200 14.39 8.24 -13.50
C ASP A 200 13.66 8.82 -14.73
N ILE A 201 12.33 8.93 -14.65
CA ILE A 201 11.52 9.55 -15.73
C ILE A 201 11.91 11.01 -15.98
N LEU A 202 12.13 11.80 -14.92
CA LEU A 202 12.58 13.18 -15.03
C LEU A 202 13.94 13.26 -15.75
N GLN A 203 14.88 12.41 -15.37
CA GLN A 203 16.22 12.39 -15.95
C GLN A 203 16.20 11.98 -17.44
N GLN A 204 15.32 11.04 -17.81
CA GLN A 204 15.11 10.61 -19.19
C GLN A 204 14.38 11.67 -20.02
N ASN A 205 13.40 12.37 -19.43
CA ASN A 205 12.62 13.39 -20.11
C ASN A 205 13.01 14.81 -19.66
N LYS A 206 14.15 15.27 -20.21
CA LYS A 206 14.70 16.63 -19.99
C LYS A 206 13.85 17.72 -20.65
N ASN A 207 12.63 17.91 -20.16
CA ASN A 207 11.72 18.95 -20.61
C ASN A 207 12.26 20.36 -20.22
N ARG A 208 11.60 21.39 -20.74
CA ARG A 208 11.97 22.80 -20.51
C ARG A 208 11.93 23.17 -19.02
N ASP A 209 10.94 22.67 -18.29
CA ASP A 209 10.73 23.01 -16.88
C ASP A 209 11.80 22.39 -15.97
N LEU A 210 12.22 21.15 -16.23
CA LEU A 210 13.33 20.51 -15.53
C LEU A 210 14.64 21.23 -15.82
N LYS A 211 14.93 21.57 -17.09
CA LYS A 211 16.13 22.34 -17.45
C LYS A 211 16.20 23.66 -16.69
N ARG A 212 15.08 24.39 -16.61
CA ARG A 212 14.98 25.64 -15.86
C ARG A 212 15.19 25.42 -14.36
N PHE A 213 14.62 24.36 -13.79
CA PHE A 213 14.87 24.02 -12.39
C PHE A 213 16.36 23.75 -12.15
N THR A 214 17.00 22.92 -12.97
CA THR A 214 18.41 22.54 -12.79
C THR A 214 19.38 23.68 -13.02
N SER A 215 19.02 24.69 -13.83
CA SER A 215 19.89 25.85 -14.08
C SER A 215 19.73 26.98 -13.09
N THR A 216 18.52 27.18 -12.52
CA THR A 216 18.24 28.36 -11.67
C THR A 216 17.61 28.01 -10.32
N LYS A 217 17.54 26.74 -9.95
CA LYS A 217 16.82 26.23 -8.76
C LYS A 217 15.37 26.74 -8.64
N CYS A 218 14.70 26.96 -9.77
CA CYS A 218 13.33 27.47 -9.82
C CYS A 218 12.31 26.36 -9.45
N TYR A 219 11.92 26.28 -8.18
CA TYR A 219 11.00 25.24 -7.69
C TYR A 219 9.66 25.18 -8.41
N ALA A 220 9.07 26.31 -8.81
CA ALA A 220 7.82 26.29 -9.56
C ALA A 220 7.95 25.52 -10.89
N SER A 221 9.11 25.59 -11.54
CA SER A 221 9.40 24.80 -12.74
C SER A 221 9.66 23.33 -12.39
N GLY A 222 10.39 23.06 -11.31
CA GLY A 222 10.61 21.69 -10.84
C GLY A 222 9.31 20.96 -10.47
N LEU A 223 8.37 21.65 -9.82
CA LEU A 223 7.06 21.09 -9.47
C LEU A 223 6.22 20.77 -10.73
N ARG A 224 6.23 21.63 -11.75
CA ARG A 224 5.59 21.31 -13.04
C ARG A 224 6.27 20.13 -13.75
N ALA A 225 7.59 20.03 -13.67
CA ALA A 225 8.30 18.88 -14.23
C ALA A 225 7.90 17.57 -13.52
N ILE A 226 7.67 17.60 -12.19
CA ILE A 226 7.13 16.44 -11.46
C ILE A 226 5.73 16.08 -11.97
N GLU A 227 4.85 17.05 -12.20
CA GLU A 227 3.50 16.79 -12.73
C GLU A 227 3.56 16.11 -14.12
N ASP A 228 4.43 16.58 -15.00
CA ASP A 228 4.69 15.96 -16.30
C ASP A 228 5.22 14.52 -16.13
N ALA A 229 6.19 14.31 -15.23
CA ALA A 229 6.76 12.99 -14.96
C ALA A 229 5.72 12.02 -14.41
N VAL A 230 4.82 12.48 -13.55
CA VAL A 230 3.70 11.68 -13.03
C VAL A 230 2.75 11.26 -14.16
N SER A 231 2.43 12.18 -15.08
CA SER A 231 1.61 11.86 -16.27
C SER A 231 2.27 10.82 -17.18
N ILE A 232 3.60 10.85 -17.30
CA ILE A 232 4.34 9.84 -18.07
C ILE A 232 4.37 8.51 -17.32
N ALA A 233 4.65 8.54 -16.01
CA ALA A 233 4.68 7.37 -15.15
C ALA A 233 3.35 6.60 -15.18
N ALA A 234 2.21 7.31 -15.07
CA ALA A 234 0.88 6.71 -15.10
C ALA A 234 0.53 6.07 -16.46
N ARG A 235 1.14 6.54 -17.56
CA ARG A 235 0.98 5.97 -18.91
C ARG A 235 1.91 4.79 -19.17
N GLN A 236 3.10 4.78 -18.57
CA GLN A 236 4.10 3.73 -18.77
C GLN A 236 3.94 2.55 -17.81
N ALA A 237 3.46 2.80 -16.58
CA ALA A 237 3.17 1.76 -15.60
C ALA A 237 2.05 0.84 -16.11
N THR A 238 2.12 -0.43 -15.72
CA THR A 238 1.19 -1.45 -16.20
C THR A 238 0.61 -2.30 -15.07
N VAL A 239 -0.54 -2.91 -15.30
CA VAL A 239 -1.15 -3.92 -14.44
C VAL A 239 -1.70 -5.01 -15.34
N GLY A 240 -1.22 -6.25 -15.21
CA GLY A 240 -1.61 -7.34 -16.11
C GLY A 240 -1.31 -7.04 -17.59
N GLY A 241 -0.22 -6.31 -17.86
CA GLY A 241 0.16 -5.88 -19.22
C GLY A 241 -0.65 -4.72 -19.81
N LEU A 242 -1.66 -4.20 -19.10
CA LEU A 242 -2.46 -3.05 -19.53
C LEU A 242 -1.97 -1.74 -18.89
N PRO A 243 -2.12 -0.59 -19.56
CA PRO A 243 -1.77 0.71 -18.98
C PRO A 243 -2.49 0.99 -17.66
N LEU A 244 -1.75 1.49 -16.67
CA LEU A 244 -2.26 1.75 -15.32
C LEU A 244 -3.46 2.71 -15.31
N ASN A 245 -3.43 3.77 -16.10
CA ASN A 245 -4.54 4.73 -16.18
C ASN A 245 -5.87 4.08 -16.61
N LEU A 246 -5.82 3.17 -17.59
CA LEU A 246 -6.98 2.42 -18.07
C LEU A 246 -7.50 1.49 -16.98
N VAL A 247 -6.60 0.71 -16.35
CA VAL A 247 -6.97 -0.22 -15.28
C VAL A 247 -7.57 0.54 -14.11
N TYR A 248 -6.93 1.61 -13.66
CA TYR A 248 -7.39 2.44 -12.54
C TYR A 248 -8.79 3.01 -12.79
N LYS A 249 -9.00 3.59 -13.98
CA LYS A 249 -10.31 4.16 -14.37
C LYS A 249 -11.41 3.10 -14.36
N ASN A 250 -11.13 1.91 -14.90
CA ASN A 250 -12.10 0.83 -14.93
C ASN A 250 -12.45 0.36 -13.51
N LEU A 251 -11.44 0.07 -12.68
CA LEU A 251 -11.63 -0.31 -11.28
C LEU A 251 -12.42 0.74 -10.48
N GLN A 252 -12.18 2.03 -10.75
CA GLN A 252 -12.92 3.12 -10.12
C GLN A 252 -14.39 3.15 -10.57
N SER A 253 -14.64 3.04 -11.88
CA SER A 253 -16.00 3.04 -12.42
C SER A 253 -16.85 1.85 -11.95
N GLU A 254 -16.19 0.74 -11.63
CA GLU A 254 -16.80 -0.48 -11.10
C GLU A 254 -16.93 -0.47 -9.56
N GLY A 255 -16.48 0.60 -8.88
CA GLY A 255 -16.54 0.71 -7.42
C GLY A 255 -15.62 -0.26 -6.69
N MET A 256 -14.58 -0.78 -7.36
CA MET A 256 -13.63 -1.73 -6.79
C MET A 256 -12.50 -1.07 -5.99
N LEU A 257 -12.27 0.23 -6.22
CA LEU A 257 -11.37 1.05 -5.41
C LEU A 257 -12.10 1.62 -4.18
N HIS A 258 -11.35 2.03 -3.18
CA HIS A 258 -11.97 2.59 -1.99
C HIS A 258 -12.63 3.96 -2.27
N PRO A 259 -13.85 4.23 -1.76
CA PRO A 259 -14.63 5.41 -2.16
C PRO A 259 -13.99 6.78 -1.87
N LYS A 260 -13.03 6.85 -0.92
CA LYS A 260 -12.29 8.08 -0.60
C LYS A 260 -10.98 8.24 -1.35
N MET A 261 -10.66 7.32 -2.26
CA MET A 261 -9.43 7.38 -3.04
C MET A 261 -9.53 8.39 -4.17
N LEU A 262 -8.36 8.82 -4.65
CA LEU A 262 -8.25 9.89 -5.64
C LEU A 262 -8.82 9.48 -7.01
N GLY A 263 -9.17 10.48 -7.81
CA GLY A 263 -9.83 10.29 -9.11
C GLY A 263 -8.96 9.65 -10.20
N SER A 264 -7.66 9.50 -9.99
CA SER A 264 -6.75 9.00 -11.03
C SER A 264 -5.46 8.41 -10.48
N ALA A 265 -4.78 7.63 -11.32
CA ALA A 265 -3.47 7.06 -11.01
C ALA A 265 -2.39 8.14 -10.83
N GLU A 266 -2.45 9.22 -11.62
CA GLU A 266 -1.57 10.39 -11.49
C GLU A 266 -1.73 11.04 -10.12
N ALA A 267 -2.98 11.26 -9.69
CA ALA A 267 -3.26 11.84 -8.38
C ALA A 267 -2.74 10.93 -7.26
N MET A 268 -2.88 9.60 -7.39
CA MET A 268 -2.32 8.65 -6.43
C MET A 268 -0.79 8.69 -6.34
N LEU A 269 -0.09 8.71 -7.48
CA LEU A 269 1.37 8.82 -7.51
C LEU A 269 1.83 10.13 -6.86
N LEU A 270 1.20 11.25 -7.24
CA LEU A 270 1.52 12.57 -6.71
C LEU A 270 1.27 12.67 -5.20
N TYR A 271 0.15 12.11 -4.74
CA TYR A 271 -0.20 12.05 -3.33
C TYR A 271 0.82 11.26 -2.51
N LYS A 272 1.26 10.11 -3.02
CA LYS A 272 2.16 9.20 -2.30
C LYS A 272 3.61 9.70 -2.21
N ILE A 273 4.05 10.57 -3.11
CA ILE A 273 5.35 11.27 -2.95
C ILE A 273 5.28 12.45 -1.97
N GLY A 274 4.07 12.88 -1.61
CA GLY A 274 3.79 13.82 -0.52
C GLY A 274 3.32 15.21 -0.97
N ASN A 275 3.09 16.07 0.01
CA ASN A 275 2.71 17.47 -0.21
C ASN A 275 3.83 18.27 -0.91
N GLU A 276 3.57 19.56 -1.18
CA GLU A 276 4.55 20.41 -1.88
C GLU A 276 5.92 20.44 -1.19
N SER A 277 5.97 20.56 0.13
CA SER A 277 7.23 20.53 0.89
C SER A 277 7.98 19.21 0.69
N GLY A 278 7.28 18.07 0.72
CA GLY A 278 7.86 16.77 0.43
C GLY A 278 8.41 16.66 -0.99
N ARG A 279 7.69 17.22 -1.98
CA ARG A 279 8.13 17.27 -3.38
C ARG A 279 9.33 18.19 -3.59
N ARG A 280 9.43 19.29 -2.84
CA ARG A 280 10.62 20.16 -2.85
C ARG A 280 11.86 19.44 -2.34
N LEU A 281 11.74 18.64 -1.27
CA LEU A 281 12.85 17.82 -0.78
C LEU A 281 13.33 16.80 -1.83
N MET A 282 12.40 16.19 -2.58
CA MET A 282 12.75 15.34 -3.71
C MET A 282 13.52 16.12 -4.78
N LEU A 283 13.06 17.33 -5.14
CA LEU A 283 13.73 18.19 -6.11
C LEU A 283 15.12 18.62 -5.66
N ASP A 284 15.31 18.94 -4.38
CA ASP A 284 16.63 19.23 -3.81
C ASP A 284 17.58 18.05 -3.99
N GLY A 285 17.13 16.84 -3.64
CA GLY A 285 17.92 15.62 -3.86
C GLY A 285 18.29 15.40 -5.33
N LEU A 286 17.36 15.62 -6.25
CA LEU A 286 17.63 15.55 -7.70
C LEU A 286 18.64 16.62 -8.15
N TYR A 287 18.50 17.85 -7.65
CA TYR A 287 19.42 18.94 -7.97
C TYR A 287 20.85 18.60 -7.54
N ASP A 288 21.03 18.14 -6.31
CA ASP A 288 22.34 17.80 -5.76
C ASP A 288 22.99 16.62 -6.53
N GLN A 289 22.20 15.62 -6.92
CA GLN A 289 22.66 14.52 -7.78
C GLN A 289 23.15 15.01 -9.14
N MET A 290 22.43 15.95 -9.76
CA MET A 290 22.79 16.48 -11.08
C MET A 290 23.98 17.43 -11.09
N GLN A 291 24.31 18.07 -9.96
CA GLN A 291 25.54 18.88 -9.84
C GLN A 291 26.79 18.03 -9.55
N SER A 292 26.59 16.80 -9.07
CA SER A 292 27.67 15.88 -8.69
C SER A 292 28.08 14.91 -9.81
N ALA A 293 27.38 14.93 -10.94
CA ALA A 293 27.57 14.05 -12.10
C ALA A 293 28.22 14.81 -13.27
#